data_AF-A0A1V5P5S9-F1
#
_entry.id   AF-A0A1V5P5S9-F1
#
_cell.length_a   1.000
_cell.length_b   1.000
_cell.length_c   1.000
_cell.angle_alpha   90.00
_cell.angle_beta   90.00
_cell.angle_gamma   90.00
#
_symmetry.space_group_name_H-M   'P 1'
#
loop_
_entity.id
_entity.type
_entity.pdbx_description
1 polymer ?
#
loop_
_entity_poly.entity_id
_entity_poly.type
_entity_poly.pdbx_seq_one_letter_code
_entity_poly.pdbx_strand_id
1 'polypeptide(L)'
;MRGVARVAGNSARGNGAASDSPQPTLALLQQALAQGTPVMLTYIDAQAQVTRRRIQPLRLELQQEPPLLVAYCEWRGAERHFRLDRIVALEAAPT
;
A
#
# COMPACT_ATOMS: atom_id res chain seq x y z
N MET A 1 -41.56 -16.95 29.49
CA MET A 1 -42.21 -16.75 28.18
C MET A 1 -41.51 -15.60 27.48
N ARG A 2 -40.95 -15.88 26.29
CA ARG A 2 -40.02 -15.02 25.54
C ARG A 2 -40.68 -13.70 25.11
N GLY A 3 -40.06 -12.57 25.45
CA GLY A 3 -40.43 -11.25 24.95
C GLY A 3 -39.98 -11.08 23.50
N VAL A 4 -40.92 -10.75 22.62
CA VAL A 4 -40.68 -10.41 21.21
C VAL A 4 -40.44 -8.90 21.10
N ALA A 5 -39.21 -8.53 20.78
CA ALA A 5 -38.79 -7.17 20.51
C ALA A 5 -39.32 -6.69 19.16
N ARG A 6 -39.73 -5.41 19.12
CA ARG A 6 -40.26 -4.71 17.94
C ARG A 6 -39.23 -4.67 16.80
N VAL A 7 -39.67 -4.96 15.58
CA VAL A 7 -38.95 -4.64 14.35
C VAL A 7 -39.14 -3.16 14.04
N ALA A 8 -38.08 -2.38 14.21
CA ALA A 8 -37.99 -1.04 13.66
C ALA A 8 -37.60 -1.15 12.19
N GLY A 9 -38.56 -0.90 11.29
CA GLY A 9 -38.26 -0.55 9.92
C GLY A 9 -37.78 0.89 9.87
N ASN A 10 -36.52 1.09 9.51
CA ASN A 10 -36.12 2.35 8.91
C ASN A 10 -35.06 2.09 7.85
N SER A 11 -35.49 2.21 6.59
CA SER A 11 -34.64 2.16 5.40
C SER A 11 -33.71 3.37 5.40
N ALA A 12 -32.57 3.25 6.08
CA ALA A 12 -31.48 4.16 5.90
C ALA A 12 -30.74 3.81 4.60
N ARG A 13 -30.91 4.66 3.59
CA ARG A 13 -29.94 4.76 2.49
C ARG A 13 -28.62 5.20 3.12
N GLY A 14 -27.73 4.25 3.36
CA GLY A 14 -26.36 4.50 3.81
C GLY A 14 -25.43 4.48 2.61
N ASN A 15 -25.15 5.66 2.06
CA ASN A 15 -23.97 5.88 1.22
C ASN A 15 -22.73 5.90 2.12
N GLY A 16 -21.62 5.30 1.67
CA GLY A 16 -20.30 5.49 2.25
C GLY A 16 -19.96 4.63 3.48
N ALA A 17 -19.32 3.49 3.25
CA ALA A 17 -18.46 2.84 4.24
C ALA A 17 -17.35 2.06 3.53
N ALA A 18 -16.51 2.79 2.78
CA ALA A 18 -15.15 2.33 2.53
C ALA A 18 -14.36 2.50 3.83
N SER A 19 -14.54 1.58 4.77
CA SER A 19 -13.86 1.61 6.05
C SER A 19 -13.37 0.21 6.40
N ASP A 20 -12.16 -0.10 5.96
CA ASP A 20 -11.15 -0.73 6.82
C ASP A 20 -9.73 -0.52 6.22
N SER A 21 -8.84 0.08 6.99
CA SER A 21 -7.46 0.55 6.71
C SER A 21 -6.57 -0.37 5.83
N PRO A 22 -5.58 0.10 5.02
CA PRO A 22 -4.85 1.37 5.11
C PRO A 22 -4.74 2.18 3.78
N GLN A 23 -5.10 3.47 3.79
CA GLN A 23 -4.53 4.46 2.86
C GLN A 23 -3.13 5.05 3.23
N PRO A 24 -2.39 4.64 4.28
CA PRO A 24 -1.00 5.08 4.47
C PRO A 24 -0.02 4.68 3.36
N THR A 25 -0.30 3.69 2.51
CA THR A 25 0.67 3.24 1.50
C THR A 25 1.01 4.34 0.48
N LEU A 26 0.01 5.01 -0.10
CA LEU A 26 0.25 6.04 -1.12
C LEU A 26 0.79 7.34 -0.49
N ALA A 27 0.23 7.77 0.63
CA ALA A 27 0.68 8.97 1.34
C ALA A 27 2.12 8.82 1.84
N LEU A 28 2.47 7.66 2.44
CA LEU A 28 3.83 7.35 2.86
C LEU A 28 4.78 7.29 1.66
N LEU A 29 4.37 6.68 0.55
CA LEU A 29 5.19 6.65 -0.66
C LEU A 29 5.45 8.05 -1.21
N GLN A 30 4.42 8.91 -1.27
CA GLN A 30 4.55 10.31 -1.69
C GLN A 30 5.47 11.08 -0.75
N GLN A 31 5.33 10.90 0.56
CA GLN A 31 6.21 11.53 1.54
C GLN A 31 7.66 11.04 1.40
N ALA A 32 7.87 9.74 1.24
CA ALA A 32 9.19 9.15 1.08
C ALA A 32 9.87 9.61 -0.21
N LEU A 33 9.12 9.75 -1.31
CA LEU A 33 9.59 10.34 -2.56
C LEU A 33 9.97 11.82 -2.36
N ALA A 34 9.14 12.60 -1.65
CA ALA A 34 9.40 14.01 -1.40
C ALA A 34 10.62 14.24 -0.49
N GLN A 35 10.83 13.37 0.49
CA GLN A 35 11.92 13.47 1.48
C GLN A 35 13.18 12.70 1.06
N GLY A 36 13.10 11.86 0.01
CA GLY A 36 14.17 10.96 -0.38
C GLY A 36 14.51 9.92 0.69
N THR A 37 13.55 9.53 1.53
CA THR A 37 13.78 8.64 2.67
C THR A 37 13.50 7.17 2.34
N PRO A 38 14.24 6.23 2.94
CA PRO A 38 14.01 4.81 2.71
C PRO A 38 12.70 4.33 3.35
N VAL A 39 12.11 3.30 2.76
CA VAL A 39 10.91 2.62 3.22
C VAL A 39 11.12 1.11 3.24
N MET A 40 10.39 0.42 4.10
CA MET A 40 10.28 -1.03 4.06
C MET A 40 9.14 -1.43 3.14
N LEU A 41 9.48 -2.14 2.06
CA LEU A 41 8.54 -2.65 1.07
C LEU A 41 8.26 -4.13 1.32
N THR A 42 6.99 -4.48 1.49
CA THR A 42 6.49 -5.86 1.37
C THR A 42 5.94 -6.07 -0.05
N TYR A 43 6.53 -7.00 -0.80
CA TYR A 43 6.33 -7.16 -2.24
C TYR A 43 6.13 -8.60 -2.66
N ILE A 44 5.18 -8.86 -3.54
CA ILE A 44 5.02 -10.16 -4.20
C ILE A 44 5.90 -10.19 -5.46
N ASP A 45 6.88 -11.08 -5.47
CA ASP A 45 7.78 -11.22 -6.61
C ASP A 45 7.16 -11.98 -7.80
N ALA A 46 7.97 -12.25 -8.83
CA ALA A 46 7.51 -12.97 -10.01
C ALA A 46 7.21 -14.46 -9.76
N GLN A 47 7.69 -15.02 -8.64
CA GLN A 47 7.46 -16.39 -8.20
C GLN A 47 6.30 -16.48 -7.19
N ALA A 48 5.51 -15.41 -7.07
CA ALA A 48 4.43 -15.26 -6.09
C ALA A 48 4.89 -15.36 -4.63
N GLN A 49 6.17 -15.10 -4.35
CA GLN A 49 6.71 -15.10 -2.99
C GLN A 49 6.67 -13.69 -2.40
N VAL A 50 6.25 -13.61 -1.14
CA VAL A 50 6.28 -12.35 -0.39
C VAL A 50 7.71 -12.10 0.09
N THR A 51 8.27 -10.96 -0.30
CA THR A 51 9.60 -10.51 0.10
C THR A 51 9.52 -9.17 0.81
N ARG A 52 10.42 -8.95 1.78
CA ARG A 52 10.59 -7.65 2.46
C ARG A 52 11.91 -7.03 2.05
N ARG A 53 11.90 -5.76 1.68
CA ARG A 53 13.07 -5.06 1.14
C ARG A 53 13.10 -3.63 1.63
N ARG A 54 14.26 -3.16 2.08
CA ARG A 54 14.49 -1.74 2.27
C ARG A 54 14.83 -1.11 0.93
N ILE A 55 14.06 -0.10 0.54
CA ILE A 55 14.21 0.61 -0.73
C ILE A 55 14.21 2.12 -0.50
N GLN A 56 14.94 2.85 -1.32
CA GLN A 56 14.83 4.31 -1.41
C GLN A 56 14.02 4.66 -2.66
N PRO A 57 12.77 5.14 -2.52
CA PRO A 57 11.94 5.56 -3.65
C PRO A 57 12.62 6.68 -4.44
N LEU A 58 12.60 6.58 -5.78
CA LEU A 58 13.22 7.57 -6.66
C LEU A 58 12.16 8.30 -7.50
N ARG A 59 11.26 7.56 -8.15
CA ARG A 59 10.20 8.14 -8.99
C ARG A 59 9.04 7.14 -9.22
N LEU A 60 7.87 7.68 -9.58
CA LEU A 60 6.73 6.92 -10.05
C LEU A 60 6.56 7.08 -11.56
N GLU A 61 6.41 5.96 -12.25
CA GLU A 61 6.16 5.90 -13.70
C GLU A 61 4.70 5.50 -13.92
N LEU A 62 3.81 6.48 -13.73
CA LEU A 62 2.35 6.27 -13.83
C LEU A 62 1.86 6.07 -15.27
N GLN A 63 2.67 6.43 -16.26
CA GLN A 63 2.36 6.25 -17.68
C GLN A 63 2.54 4.80 -18.16
N GLN A 64 3.04 3.91 -17.31
CA GLN A 64 3.21 2.49 -17.61
C GLN A 64 1.94 1.70 -17.26
N GLU A 65 1.67 0.60 -17.96
CA GLU A 65 0.62 -0.36 -17.62
C GLU A 65 1.22 -1.75 -17.37
N PRO A 66 1.30 -2.22 -16.10
CA PRO A 66 0.90 -1.53 -14.87
C PRO A 66 1.89 -0.44 -14.44
N PRO A 67 1.45 0.57 -13.66
CA PRO A 67 2.33 1.64 -13.21
C PRO A 67 3.44 1.13 -12.27
N LEU A 68 4.61 1.76 -12.37
CA LEU A 68 5.84 1.30 -11.72
C LEU A 68 6.34 2.30 -10.68
N LEU A 69 6.91 1.78 -9.59
CA LEU A 69 7.77 2.49 -8.67
C LEU A 69 9.23 2.16 -9.00
N VAL A 70 10.02 3.18 -9.26
CA VAL A 70 11.47 3.05 -9.39
C VAL A 70 12.12 3.38 -8.06
N ALA A 71 12.98 2.49 -7.57
CA ALA A 71 13.64 2.65 -6.29
C ALA A 71 15.03 2.01 -6.26
N TYR A 72 15.93 2.54 -5.44
CA TYR A 72 17.19 1.89 -5.13
C TYR A 72 16.97 0.83 -4.05
N CYS A 73 17.31 -0.43 -4.35
CA CYS A 73 17.21 -1.51 -3.39
C CYS A 73 18.54 -1.67 -2.64
N GLU A 74 18.58 -1.29 -1.37
CA GLU A 74 19.81 -1.26 -0.57
C GLU A 74 20.50 -2.63 -0.51
N TRP A 75 19.74 -3.71 -0.31
CA TRP A 75 20.27 -5.08 -0.24
C TRP A 75 20.93 -5.56 -1.54
N ARG A 76 20.53 -5.00 -2.69
CA ARG A 76 21.10 -5.36 -3.98
C ARG A 76 22.08 -4.32 -4.50
N GLY A 77 22.14 -3.15 -3.88
CA GLY A 77 22.98 -2.04 -4.29
C GLY A 77 22.63 -1.49 -5.68
N ALA A 78 21.37 -1.58 -6.12
CA ALA A 78 20.98 -1.26 -7.50
C ALA A 78 19.56 -0.67 -7.62
N GLU A 79 19.34 0.13 -8.67
CA GLU A 79 18.01 0.58 -9.10
C GLU A 79 17.16 -0.61 -9.58
N ARG A 80 15.89 -0.64 -9.16
CA ARG A 80 14.92 -1.66 -9.55
C ARG A 80 13.54 -1.05 -9.76
N HIS A 81 12.79 -1.66 -10.67
CA HIS A 81 11.39 -1.35 -10.94
C HIS A 81 10.47 -2.32 -10.18
N PHE A 82 9.51 -1.75 -9.45
CA PHE A 82 8.51 -2.48 -8.67
C PHE A 82 7.12 -2.12 -9.21
N ARG A 83 6.37 -3.13 -9.65
CA ARG A 83 4.99 -2.88 -10.08
C ARG A 83 4.11 -2.51 -8.90
N LEU A 84 3.35 -1.42 -8.99
CA LEU A 84 2.50 -0.93 -7.90
C LEU A 84 1.43 -1.95 -7.49
N ASP A 85 0.91 -2.72 -8.45
CA ASP A 85 -0.12 -3.75 -8.21
C ASP A 85 0.38 -4.96 -7.40
N ARG A 86 1.70 -5.11 -7.23
CA ARG A 86 2.32 -6.19 -6.45
C ARG A 86 2.87 -5.71 -5.09
N ILE A 87 2.67 -4.45 -4.75
CA ILE A 87 3.00 -3.92 -3.43
C ILE A 87 1.92 -4.34 -2.45
N VAL A 88 2.32 -5.09 -1.42
CA VAL A 88 1.40 -5.55 -0.36
C VAL A 88 1.32 -4.52 0.76
N ALA A 89 2.45 -3.96 1.16
CA ALA A 89 2.54 -2.97 2.21
C ALA A 89 3.78 -2.09 2.06
N LEU A 90 3.68 -0.85 2.53
CA LEU A 90 4.80 0.05 2.74
C LEU A 90 4.79 0.53 4.19
N GLU A 91 5.97 0.53 4.80
CA GLU A 91 6.19 0.99 6.17
C GLU A 91 7.38 1.95 6.19
N ALA A 92 7.40 2.88 7.14
CA ALA A 92 8.56 3.75 7.34
C ALA A 92 9.77 2.88 7.70
N ALA A 93 10.91 3.11 7.06
CA ALA A 93 12.10 2.35 7.42
C ALA A 93 12.55 2.76 8.83
N PRO A 94 12.94 1.80 9.69
CA PRO A 94 13.49 2.14 11.00
C PRO A 94 14.78 2.96 10.82
N THR A 95 14.88 4.05 11.58
CA THR A 95 16.04 4.96 11.62
C THR A 95 17.27 4.24 12.14
#